data_AF-A0A8S9TRK2-F1
#
_entry.id   AF-A0A8S9TRK2-F1
#
_cell.length_a   1.000
_cell.length_b   1.000
_cell.length_c   1.000
_cell.angle_alpha   90.00
_cell.angle_beta   90.00
_cell.angle_gamma   90.00
#
_symmetry.space_group_name_H-M   'P 1'
#
loop_
_entity.id
_entity.type
_entity.pdbx_description
1 polymer ?
#
loop_
_entity_poly.entity_id
_entity_poly.type
_entity_poly.pdbx_seq_one_letter_code
_entity_poly.pdbx_strand_id
1 'polypeptide(L)'
;MNLGGGEELRVRQSILYTVGRICDEEAQKQQQEHHARPRPHMSKEAMALLADLVYKQSEVMATELQFFARHANRKIIKTEDVTLLARKHPNMTNLLQKFHRENLNSSSTTSGKKRRRNFGESD
;
A
#
# COMPACT_ATOMS: atom_id res chain seq x y z
N MET A 1 2.76 10.18 -14.30
CA MET A 1 2.70 9.05 -15.25
C MET A 1 1.72 9.43 -16.34
N ASN A 2 1.98 9.19 -17.63
CA ASN A 2 0.99 9.51 -18.68
C ASN A 2 0.28 8.23 -19.10
N LEU A 3 -0.85 7.92 -18.47
CA LEU A 3 -1.69 6.79 -18.85
C LEU A 3 -2.52 7.19 -20.08
N GLY A 4 -2.71 6.29 -21.04
CA GLY A 4 -3.68 6.53 -22.11
C GLY A 4 -5.08 6.68 -21.51
N GLY A 5 -5.94 7.52 -22.13
CA GLY A 5 -7.26 7.85 -21.56
C GLY A 5 -8.15 6.62 -21.23
N GLY A 6 -8.01 5.53 -22.00
CA GLY A 6 -8.69 4.27 -21.71
C GLY A 6 -8.12 3.48 -20.54
N GLU A 7 -6.82 3.59 -20.26
CA GLU A 7 -6.18 2.93 -19.11
C GLU A 7 -6.42 3.69 -17.81
N GLU A 8 -6.33 5.02 -17.89
CA GLU A 8 -6.66 5.90 -16.79
C GLU A 8 -8.10 5.66 -16.30
N LEU A 9 -9.05 5.57 -17.24
CA LEU A 9 -10.44 5.28 -16.91
C LEU A 9 -10.60 3.95 -16.15
N ARG A 10 -9.92 2.88 -16.60
CA ARG A 10 -9.96 1.57 -15.92
C ARG A 10 -9.41 1.66 -14.50
N VAL A 11 -8.28 2.35 -14.30
CA VAL A 11 -7.69 2.54 -12.97
C VAL A 11 -8.64 3.31 -12.06
N ARG A 12 -9.19 4.43 -12.52
CA ARG A 12 -10.15 5.23 -11.74
C ARG A 12 -11.39 4.44 -11.35
N GLN A 13 -11.95 3.64 -12.26
CA GLN A 13 -13.09 2.76 -11.96
C GLN A 13 -12.75 1.70 -10.91
N SER A 14 -11.56 1.09 -11.00
CA SER A 14 -11.10 0.10 -10.01
C SER A 14 -10.91 0.70 -8.61
N ILE A 15 -10.41 1.94 -8.55
CA ILE A 15 -10.27 2.70 -7.30
C ILE A 15 -11.65 3.01 -6.74
N LEU A 16 -12.57 3.53 -7.55
CA LEU A 16 -13.93 3.85 -7.12
C LEU A 16 -14.63 2.63 -6.52
N TYR A 17 -14.55 1.47 -7.18
CA TYR A 17 -15.10 0.21 -6.68
C TYR A 17 -14.50 -0.16 -5.30
N THR A 18 -13.17 -0.09 -5.18
CA THR A 18 -12.48 -0.47 -3.94
C THR A 18 -12.79 0.49 -2.80
N VAL A 19 -12.82 1.81 -3.08
CA VAL A 19 -13.21 2.84 -2.12
C VAL A 19 -14.62 2.60 -1.63
N GLY A 20 -15.58 2.36 -2.53
CA GLY A 20 -16.95 2.06 -2.15
C GLY A 20 -17.04 0.86 -1.21
N ARG A 21 -16.35 -0.24 -1.55
CA ARG A 21 -16.33 -1.44 -0.72
C ARG A 21 -15.75 -1.18 0.68
N ILE A 22 -14.63 -0.46 0.78
CA ILE A 22 -14.04 -0.08 2.08
C ILE A 22 -14.99 0.81 2.88
N CYS A 23 -15.62 1.81 2.24
CA CYS A 23 -16.57 2.68 2.91
C CYS A 23 -17.79 1.92 3.46
N ASP A 24 -18.30 0.94 2.72
CA ASP A 24 -19.41 0.10 3.16
C ASP A 24 -18.99 -0.81 4.33
N GLU A 25 -17.82 -1.44 4.26
CA GLU A 25 -17.25 -2.26 5.34
C GLU A 25 -17.07 -1.45 6.64
N GLU A 26 -16.52 -0.23 6.53
CA GLU A 26 -16.32 0.64 7.69
C GLU A 26 -17.64 1.17 8.26
N ALA A 27 -18.64 1.43 7.42
CA ALA A 27 -19.98 1.80 7.88
C ALA A 27 -20.64 0.67 8.68
N GLN A 28 -20.47 -0.59 8.26
CA GLN A 28 -21.00 -1.76 8.95
C GLN A 28 -20.29 -2.02 10.30
N LYS A 29 -18.96 -1.90 10.35
CA LYS A 29 -18.19 -2.07 11.61
C LYS A 29 -18.60 -1.04 12.65
N GLN A 30 -18.74 0.22 12.26
CA GLN A 30 -19.16 1.29 13.17
C GLN A 30 -20.58 1.07 13.73
N GLN A 31 -21.50 0.50 12.94
CA GLN A 31 -22.84 0.14 13.40
C GLN A 31 -22.83 -0.99 14.44
N GLN A 32 -21.87 -1.93 14.35
CA GLN A 32 -21.75 -3.04 15.30
C GLN A 32 -21.08 -2.60 16.61
N GLU A 33 -20.04 -1.77 16.53
CA GLU A 33 -19.27 -1.31 17.69
C GLU A 33 -20.05 -0.29 18.54
N HIS A 34 -20.78 0.62 17.88
CA HIS A 34 -21.59 1.61 18.56
C HIS A 34 -23.07 1.21 18.45
N HIS A 35 -23.67 0.77 19.56
CA HIS A 35 -25.13 0.72 19.76
C HIS A 35 -25.74 2.15 19.78
N ALA A 36 -25.29 3.03 18.89
CA ALA A 36 -25.70 4.41 18.74
C ALA A 36 -26.40 4.61 17.38
N ARG A 37 -26.96 5.81 17.17
CA ARG A 37 -27.75 6.15 15.98
C ARG A 37 -27.03 5.78 14.69
N PRO A 38 -27.71 5.14 13.72
CA PRO A 38 -27.09 4.75 12.45
C PRO A 38 -26.57 6.00 11.73
N ARG A 39 -25.28 5.98 11.40
CA ARG A 39 -24.67 7.04 10.59
C ARG A 39 -25.23 6.97 9.16
N PRO A 40 -25.53 8.10 8.51
CA PRO A 40 -25.95 8.09 7.11
C PRO A 40 -24.90 7.41 6.23
N HIS A 41 -25.36 6.66 5.23
CA HIS A 41 -24.48 6.13 4.19
C HIS A 41 -23.76 7.27 3.47
N MET A 42 -22.52 7.01 3.06
CA MET A 42 -21.76 7.95 2.24
C MET A 42 -22.50 8.20 0.92
N SER A 43 -22.61 9.47 0.51
CA SER A 43 -23.23 9.80 -0.77
C SER A 43 -22.34 9.34 -1.94
N LYS A 44 -22.95 9.13 -3.11
CA LYS A 44 -22.22 8.72 -4.32
C LYS A 44 -21.18 9.77 -4.73
N GLU A 45 -21.52 11.05 -4.54
CA GLU A 45 -20.66 12.19 -4.83
C GLU A 45 -19.45 12.21 -3.89
N ALA A 46 -19.67 12.00 -2.58
CA ALA A 46 -18.59 11.92 -1.60
C ALA A 46 -17.65 10.73 -1.90
N MET A 47 -18.21 9.59 -2.31
CA MET A 47 -17.45 8.41 -2.71
C MET A 47 -16.60 8.66 -3.97
N ALA A 48 -17.17 9.33 -4.98
CA ALA A 48 -16.45 9.73 -6.18
C ALA A 48 -15.30 10.70 -5.88
N LEU A 49 -15.54 11.70 -5.03
CA LEU A 49 -14.52 12.64 -4.58
C LEU A 49 -13.38 11.95 -3.81
N LEU A 50 -13.72 10.98 -2.97
CA LEU A 50 -12.72 10.18 -2.25
C LEU A 50 -11.89 9.32 -3.20
N ALA A 51 -12.52 8.72 -4.21
CA ALA A 51 -11.81 7.97 -5.25
C ALA A 51 -10.84 8.85 -6.06
N ASP A 52 -11.28 10.05 -6.45
CA ASP A 52 -10.41 11.02 -7.13
C ASP A 52 -9.25 11.49 -6.24
N LEU A 53 -9.51 11.68 -4.94
CA LEU A 53 -8.46 12.01 -3.97
C LEU A 53 -7.41 10.89 -3.88
N VAL A 54 -7.85 9.63 -3.77
CA VAL A 54 -6.95 8.46 -3.72
C VAL A 54 -6.13 8.35 -5.00
N TYR A 55 -6.75 8.57 -6.18
CA TYR A 55 -6.05 8.56 -7.45
C TYR A 55 -4.94 9.62 -7.50
N LYS A 56 -5.27 10.88 -7.18
CA LYS A 56 -4.29 11.98 -7.15
C LYS A 56 -3.19 11.76 -6.13
N GLN A 57 -3.55 11.26 -4.93
CA GLN A 57 -2.58 10.95 -3.88
C GLN A 57 -1.61 9.85 -4.33
N SER A 58 -2.08 8.88 -5.11
CA SER A 58 -1.23 7.83 -5.67
C SER A 58 -0.16 8.39 -6.61
N GLU A 59 -0.46 9.42 -7.40
CA GLU A 59 0.53 10.09 -8.26
C GLU A 59 1.61 10.81 -7.45
N VAL A 60 1.19 11.51 -6.39
CA VAL A 60 2.11 12.19 -5.46
C VAL A 60 3.02 11.16 -4.79
N MET A 61 2.45 10.10 -4.23
CA MET A 61 3.20 9.03 -3.57
C MET A 61 4.18 8.34 -4.51
N ALA A 62 3.76 8.02 -5.74
CA ALA A 62 4.64 7.39 -6.74
C ALA A 62 5.87 8.26 -7.04
N THR A 63 5.67 9.59 -7.14
CA THR A 63 6.74 10.55 -7.39
C THR A 63 7.69 10.65 -6.19
N GLU A 64 7.17 10.76 -4.97
CA GLU A 64 7.99 10.80 -3.75
C GLU A 64 8.81 9.51 -3.57
N LEU A 65 8.18 8.35 -3.76
CA LEU A 65 8.85 7.05 -3.68
C LEU A 65 9.98 6.93 -4.70
N GLN A 66 9.78 7.39 -5.93
CA GLN A 66 10.83 7.43 -6.95
C GLN A 66 12.00 8.31 -6.51
N PHE A 67 11.73 9.48 -5.92
CA PHE A 67 12.78 10.37 -5.44
C PHE A 67 13.56 9.78 -4.25
N PHE A 68 12.90 9.10 -3.32
CA PHE A 68 13.59 8.44 -2.20
C PHE A 68 14.53 7.33 -2.69
N ALA A 69 14.05 6.47 -3.59
CA ALA A 69 14.89 5.43 -4.17
C ALA A 69 16.08 6.02 -4.94
N ARG A 70 15.85 7.08 -5.73
CA ARG A 70 16.90 7.75 -6.49
C ARG A 70 17.92 8.45 -5.57
N HIS A 71 17.48 9.06 -4.48
CA HIS A 71 18.36 9.69 -3.49
C HIS A 71 19.34 8.68 -2.87
N ALA A 72 18.90 7.44 -2.70
CA ALA A 72 19.74 6.33 -2.25
C ALA A 72 20.52 5.63 -3.39
N ASN A 73 20.62 6.23 -4.58
CA ASN A 73 21.24 5.65 -5.79
C ASN A 73 20.66 4.28 -6.21
N ARG A 74 19.37 4.04 -5.93
CA ARG A 74 18.66 2.81 -6.30
C ARG A 74 17.68 3.07 -7.45
N LYS A 75 17.49 2.04 -8.29
CA LYS A 75 16.42 2.01 -9.32
C LYS A 75 15.16 1.27 -8.86
N ILE A 76 15.24 0.57 -7.74
CA ILE A 76 14.16 -0.25 -7.18
C ILE A 76 13.74 0.37 -5.84
N ILE A 77 12.43 0.61 -5.70
CA ILE A 77 11.80 1.08 -4.46
C ILE A 77 11.84 -0.05 -3.42
N LYS A 78 12.22 0.28 -2.19
CA LYS A 78 12.32 -0.63 -1.04
C LYS A 78 11.38 -0.22 0.09
N THR A 79 11.25 -1.08 1.10
CA THR A 79 10.39 -0.85 2.29
C THR A 79 10.78 0.39 3.09
N GLU A 80 12.08 0.73 3.10
CA GLU A 80 12.60 1.96 3.71
C GLU A 80 12.02 3.24 3.04
N ASP A 81 11.79 3.22 1.72
CA ASP A 81 11.21 4.35 0.99
C ASP A 81 9.74 4.55 1.38
N VAL A 82 8.99 3.45 1.55
CA VAL A 82 7.58 3.47 2.01
C VAL A 82 7.48 3.95 3.46
N THR A 83 8.42 3.53 4.32
CA THR A 83 8.47 4.00 5.71
C THR A 83 8.81 5.50 5.76
N LEU A 84 9.73 5.95 4.90
CA LEU A 84 10.10 7.37 4.81
C LEU A 84 8.95 8.23 4.29
N LEU A 85 8.12 7.71 3.37
CA LEU A 85 6.90 8.37 2.90
C LEU A 85 5.94 8.69 4.06
N ALA A 86 5.81 7.78 5.02
CA ALA A 86 4.93 7.93 6.17
C ALA A 86 5.47 8.86 7.28
N ARG A 87 6.70 9.37 7.18
CA ARG A 87 7.45 10.04 8.26
C ARG A 87 6.71 11.17 8.99
N LYS A 88 5.78 11.85 8.33
CA LYS A 88 5.00 12.96 8.92
C LYS A 88 3.90 12.48 9.89
N HIS A 89 3.59 11.18 9.89
CA HIS A 89 2.53 10.57 10.68
C HIS A 89 3.09 9.44 11.55
N PRO A 90 3.58 9.73 12.78
CA PRO A 90 4.26 8.74 13.63
C PRO A 90 3.47 7.45 13.86
N ASN A 91 2.15 7.56 14.05
CA ASN A 91 1.27 6.39 14.22
C ASN A 91 1.28 5.49 12.99
N MET A 92 1.24 6.08 11.79
CA MET A 92 1.28 5.34 10.53
C MET A 92 2.66 4.70 10.31
N THR A 93 3.74 5.42 10.60
CA THR A 93 5.11 4.88 10.57
C THR A 93 5.25 3.65 11.46
N ASN A 94 4.76 3.72 12.70
CA ASN A 94 4.81 2.60 13.65
C ASN A 94 4.01 1.40 13.14
N LEU A 95 2.83 1.64 12.57
CA LEU A 95 1.98 0.58 12.01
C LEU A 95 2.66 -0.12 10.83
N LEU A 96 3.25 0.64 9.90
CA LEU A 96 3.98 0.10 8.75
C LEU A 96 5.21 -0.71 9.18
N GLN A 97 5.96 -0.22 10.18
CA GLN A 97 7.10 -0.95 10.72
C GLN A 97 6.68 -2.26 11.41
N LYS A 98 5.57 -2.25 12.15
CA LYS A 98 4.99 -3.46 12.74
C LYS A 98 4.62 -4.46 11.65
N PHE A 99 3.88 -4.01 10.63
CA PHE A 99 3.51 -4.84 9.48
C PHE A 99 4.74 -5.46 8.79
N HIS A 100 5.80 -4.67 8.59
CA HIS A 100 7.04 -5.14 7.98
C HIS A 100 7.70 -6.27 8.79
N ARG A 101 7.80 -6.12 10.11
CA ARG A 101 8.39 -7.14 11.00
C ARG A 101 7.60 -8.46 10.97
N GLU A 102 6.28 -8.38 10.95
CA GLU A 102 5.40 -9.55 11.03
C GLU A 102 5.30 -10.31 9.70
N ASN A 103 5.30 -9.59 8.56
CA ASN A 103 4.96 -10.19 7.27
C ASN A 103 6.15 -10.41 6.34
N LEU A 104 7.23 -9.62 6.45
CA LEU A 104 8.33 -9.63 5.47
C LEU A 104 9.62 -10.27 6.00
N ASN A 105 9.84 -10.30 7.31
CA ASN A 105 10.99 -11.00 7.90
C ASN A 105 10.78 -12.52 8.02
N SER A 106 9.53 -12.98 7.92
CA SER A 106 9.16 -14.39 7.97
C SER A 106 9.58 -15.16 6.70
N SER A 107 9.82 -14.48 5.58
CA SER A 107 10.19 -15.11 4.30
C SER A 107 11.69 -15.31 4.08
N SER A 108 12.57 -14.75 4.93
CA SER A 108 14.03 -14.88 4.75
C SER A 108 14.63 -16.17 5.31
N THR A 109 13.84 -17.02 5.98
CA THR A 109 14.32 -18.28 6.58
C THR A 109 14.36 -19.46 5.61
N THR A 110 13.80 -19.34 4.39
CA THR A 110 13.70 -20.47 3.44
C THR A 110 14.79 -20.49 2.36
N SER A 111 15.54 -19.40 2.15
CA SER A 111 16.55 -19.30 1.08
C SER A 111 17.96 -19.77 1.47
N GLY A 112 18.20 -20.12 2.75
CA GLY A 112 19.53 -20.51 3.26
C GLY A 112 19.98 -21.96 2.99
N LYS A 113 19.13 -22.83 2.45
CA LYS A 113 19.38 -24.29 2.43
C LYS A 113 19.90 -24.88 1.11
N LYS A 114 20.14 -24.08 0.05
CA LYS A 114 20.45 -24.59 -1.31
C LYS A 114 21.86 -24.31 -1.86
N ARG A 115 22.89 -24.05 -1.03
CA ARG A 115 24.27 -23.83 -1.55
C ARG A 115 25.40 -24.55 -0.78
N ARG A 116 25.23 -25.83 -0.40
CA ARG A 116 26.38 -26.68 -0.02
C ARG A 116 26.19 -28.15 -0.40
N ARG A 117 26.25 -28.48 -1.69
CA ARG A 117 26.71 -29.80 -2.17
C ARG A 117 27.38 -29.63 -3.54
N ASN A 118 28.71 -29.62 -3.51
CA ASN A 118 29.63 -30.27 -4.46
C ASN A 118 30.98 -29.54 -4.42
N PHE A 119 31.93 -30.12 -3.71
CA PHE A 119 33.33 -30.14 -4.11
C PHE A 119 34.02 -31.27 -3.35
N GLY A 120 34.52 -32.26 -4.09
CA GLY A 120 35.15 -33.46 -3.56
C GLY A 120 35.34 -34.50 -4.66
N GLU A 121 36.07 -34.12 -5.70
CA GLU A 121 36.71 -35.07 -6.62
C GLU A 121 38.22 -34.90 -6.36
N SER A 122 38.87 -35.96 -5.89
CA SER A 122 40.31 -36.02 -5.64
C SER A 122 40.78 -37.41 -6.02
N ASP A 123 41.71 -37.42 -6.99
CA ASP A 123 42.56 -38.48 -7.53
C ASP A 123 41.93 -39.73 -8.16
#